data_AF-A0A7W0ZZ20-F1
#
_entry.id   AF-A0A7W0ZZ20-F1
#
_cell.length_a   1.000
_cell.length_b   1.000
_cell.length_c   1.000
_cell.angle_alpha   90.00
_cell.angle_beta   90.00
_cell.angle_gamma   90.00
#
_symmetry.space_group_name_H-M   'P 1'
#
loop_
_entity.id
_entity.type
_entity.pdbx_description
1 polymer ?
#
loop_
_entity_poly.entity_id
_entity_poly.type
_entity_poly.pdbx_seq_one_letter_code
_entity_poly.pdbx_strand_id
1 'polypeptide(L)'
;MRVITRDESRAEGVFAVRDTSAASWKIAAMKLWLAWLLVATACTTPNPRSCTDGLCTDQAFPFCDADGSLEGTPQTCVSVTCTPRQHAACRGDTALVCNGTGNDYDLVECPRGCDAQGCNECTARDQCPSGRPVCDTTGACRVCNLDDECASSVCEAGVCVGESGILYAASAGNSNSACLRSAPCTPARAFALARAAAIAPIVRMLPGVYAQGLVLDGPGAAPVSIVASGATVVAGDGLTLTNGASAQIRGLAITALSFAVMCDTRGQAKATLELKSVAITAGSTNANLFIIGNCTVTVDVADLDLVASTGTSIGVVTDGAFSGNRLRVHGQTSSAIAGIGNGLHIRITNSLLENLDTYLTTLGSSGPPSSLSFGYNTMVLKSGFTLDCSTGNFRNVTYDNNVVVGESVVDVASGAGCTVRNNVLFPQATTRAGNLNAPPLFVDSATGDYHLRVGSPAIDAAAPTTTFPSVQPDFDGTGRPQGPRSDIGAFERKP
;
A
#
# COMPACT_ATOMS: atom_id res chain seq x y z
N MET A 1 -4.30 46.49 -27.45
CA MET A 1 -5.47 46.99 -28.21
C MET A 1 -5.39 46.35 -29.59
N ARG A 2 -6.46 45.64 -30.02
CA ARG A 2 -6.60 44.93 -31.32
C ARG A 2 -6.12 45.81 -32.50
N VAL A 3 -5.64 45.29 -33.63
CA VAL A 3 -6.39 44.47 -34.60
C VAL A 3 -5.42 43.73 -35.56
N ILE A 4 -5.88 42.55 -35.94
CA ILE A 4 -5.29 41.51 -36.79
C ILE A 4 -5.35 41.88 -38.28
N THR A 5 -4.30 41.51 -39.00
CA THR A 5 -4.14 41.51 -40.46
C THR A 5 -4.87 40.34 -41.15
N ARG A 6 -5.68 40.62 -42.17
CA ARG A 6 -5.98 39.82 -43.38
C ARG A 6 -6.47 40.84 -44.40
N ASP A 7 -6.00 40.86 -45.63
CA ASP A 7 -6.21 39.88 -46.69
C ASP A 7 -5.49 40.41 -47.94
N GLU A 8 -5.05 39.55 -48.86
CA GLU A 8 -4.91 39.93 -50.27
C GLU A 8 -4.60 38.68 -51.12
N SER A 9 -5.56 38.27 -51.93
CA SER A 9 -5.53 38.52 -53.38
C SER A 9 -6.46 37.53 -54.09
N ARG A 10 -7.58 38.03 -54.62
CA ARG A 10 -7.80 38.35 -56.06
C ARG A 10 -8.24 37.12 -56.85
N ALA A 11 -9.14 37.20 -57.82
CA ALA A 11 -10.06 38.22 -58.33
C ALA A 11 -10.89 37.44 -59.40
N GLU A 12 -12.21 37.58 -59.41
CA GLU A 12 -13.00 38.25 -60.49
C GLU A 12 -12.98 37.52 -61.84
N GLY A 13 -14.07 37.33 -62.58
CA GLY A 13 -15.48 37.75 -62.49
C GLY A 13 -16.26 36.87 -63.50
N VAL A 14 -17.48 36.39 -63.22
CA VAL A 14 -18.79 37.07 -63.26
C VAL A 14 -19.17 37.61 -64.65
N PHE A 15 -20.19 36.99 -65.27
CA PHE A 15 -21.47 37.56 -65.76
C PHE A 15 -22.20 36.46 -66.58
N ALA A 16 -23.18 35.74 -66.01
CA ALA A 16 -24.62 36.03 -65.90
C ALA A 16 -25.35 35.90 -67.28
N VAL A 17 -26.52 35.25 -67.42
CA VAL A 17 -27.84 35.60 -66.84
C VAL A 17 -28.90 34.51 -67.20
N ARG A 18 -29.75 34.18 -66.22
CA ARG A 18 -31.17 33.68 -66.19
C ARG A 18 -31.54 32.26 -66.69
N ASP A 19 -32.10 31.39 -65.83
CA ASP A 19 -33.51 31.28 -65.31
C ASP A 19 -34.39 30.55 -66.38
N THR A 20 -35.08 29.43 -66.15
CA THR A 20 -36.12 29.15 -65.15
C THR A 20 -36.49 27.64 -65.11
N SER A 21 -36.87 27.16 -63.92
CA SER A 21 -37.91 26.17 -63.57
C SER A 21 -38.35 25.00 -64.50
N ALA A 22 -38.29 23.80 -63.90
CA ALA A 22 -39.39 22.84 -63.68
C ALA A 22 -39.77 21.74 -64.69
N ALA A 23 -40.10 20.58 -64.07
CA ALA A 23 -41.13 19.60 -64.45
C ALA A 23 -40.79 18.65 -65.62
N SER A 24 -40.35 17.43 -65.34
CA SER A 24 -41.16 16.22 -65.10
C SER A 24 -41.57 15.45 -66.37
N TRP A 25 -41.06 14.21 -66.44
CA TRP A 25 -41.73 13.01 -66.96
C TRP A 25 -42.15 12.97 -68.44
N LYS A 26 -41.49 12.09 -69.21
CA LYS A 26 -42.05 10.85 -69.85
C LYS A 26 -41.17 10.46 -71.05
N ILE A 27 -40.39 9.38 -70.93
CA ILE A 27 -40.70 8.01 -71.41
C ILE A 27 -40.44 7.82 -72.91
N ALA A 28 -39.58 6.83 -73.18
CA ALA A 28 -39.44 6.01 -74.39
C ALA A 28 -38.62 6.56 -75.57
N ALA A 29 -37.30 6.38 -75.50
CA ALA A 29 -36.52 5.88 -76.64
C ALA A 29 -35.21 5.23 -76.16
N MET A 30 -34.76 4.18 -76.86
CA MET A 30 -33.48 3.45 -76.69
C MET A 30 -33.37 2.61 -75.40
N LYS A 31 -33.88 1.37 -75.32
CA LYS A 31 -33.43 0.20 -76.11
C LYS A 31 -31.92 0.22 -76.39
N LEU A 32 -31.07 0.00 -75.37
CA LEU A 32 -29.74 -0.63 -75.51
C LEU A 32 -28.92 -0.75 -74.20
N TRP A 33 -29.47 -0.41 -73.03
CA TRP A 33 -28.78 -0.54 -71.74
C TRP A 33 -29.45 -1.55 -70.79
N LEU A 34 -29.98 -2.64 -71.35
CA LEU A 34 -30.64 -3.72 -70.61
C LEU A 34 -29.84 -5.03 -70.70
N ALA A 35 -28.54 -4.98 -70.39
CA ALA A 35 -27.69 -6.17 -70.29
C ALA A 35 -26.63 -6.11 -69.16
N TRP A 36 -26.67 -5.10 -68.28
CA TRP A 36 -25.64 -4.91 -67.23
C TRP A 36 -26.23 -4.56 -65.86
N LEU A 37 -27.45 -5.01 -65.56
CA LEU A 37 -28.03 -4.84 -64.22
C LEU A 37 -28.87 -6.05 -63.80
N LEU A 38 -28.26 -7.24 -63.86
CA LEU A 38 -28.83 -8.49 -63.33
C LEU A 38 -27.77 -9.43 -62.75
N VAL A 39 -26.67 -8.91 -62.19
CA VAL A 39 -25.73 -9.69 -61.35
C VAL A 39 -25.17 -8.80 -60.24
N ALA A 40 -25.95 -8.49 -59.21
CA ALA A 40 -25.43 -7.93 -57.95
C ALA A 40 -26.42 -8.09 -56.79
N THR A 41 -27.07 -9.25 -56.68
CA THR A 41 -27.69 -9.72 -55.43
C THR A 41 -27.64 -11.24 -55.40
N ALA A 42 -26.47 -11.81 -55.74
CA ALA A 42 -26.12 -13.11 -55.20
C ALA A 42 -25.78 -12.85 -53.73
N CYS A 43 -26.61 -13.37 -52.83
CA CYS A 43 -26.23 -13.54 -51.43
C CYS A 43 -24.94 -14.35 -51.42
N THR A 44 -23.78 -13.71 -51.27
CA THR A 44 -22.63 -14.40 -50.72
C THR A 44 -22.95 -14.52 -49.24
N THR A 45 -23.64 -15.59 -48.84
CA THR A 45 -23.52 -16.05 -47.46
C THR A 45 -22.01 -16.12 -47.21
N PRO A 46 -21.45 -15.32 -46.28
CA PRO A 46 -20.04 -15.42 -45.94
C PRO A 46 -19.78 -16.90 -45.67
N ASN A 47 -18.73 -17.46 -46.28
CA ASN A 47 -18.39 -18.83 -46.00
C ASN A 47 -18.26 -18.95 -44.48
N PRO A 48 -19.10 -19.75 -43.79
CA PRO A 48 -19.12 -19.80 -42.33
C PRO A 48 -17.79 -20.30 -41.74
N ARG A 49 -16.92 -20.85 -42.59
CA ARG A 49 -15.56 -21.25 -42.26
C ARG A 49 -14.48 -20.23 -42.64
N SER A 50 -14.81 -19.07 -43.18
CA SER A 50 -13.83 -18.02 -43.50
C SER A 50 -13.77 -16.99 -42.39
N CYS A 51 -12.58 -16.71 -41.87
CA CYS A 51 -12.36 -15.64 -40.88
C CYS A 51 -11.43 -14.55 -41.40
N THR A 52 -11.54 -14.22 -42.69
CA THR A 52 -10.81 -13.11 -43.33
C THR A 52 -11.07 -11.74 -42.70
N ASP A 53 -12.16 -11.59 -41.95
CA ASP A 53 -12.51 -10.42 -41.14
C ASP A 53 -12.10 -10.55 -39.66
N GLY A 54 -11.41 -11.65 -39.31
CA GLY A 54 -10.96 -11.98 -37.96
C GLY A 54 -12.04 -12.58 -37.05
N LEU A 55 -13.23 -12.88 -37.56
CA LEU A 55 -14.36 -13.33 -36.75
C LEU A 55 -14.83 -14.73 -37.14
N CYS A 56 -15.14 -15.55 -36.14
CA CYS A 56 -15.80 -16.84 -36.30
C CYS A 56 -17.11 -16.82 -35.50
N THR A 57 -18.24 -16.92 -36.21
CA THR A 57 -19.57 -16.76 -35.61
C THR A 57 -20.33 -18.09 -35.47
N ASP A 58 -19.84 -19.16 -36.10
CA ASP A 58 -20.38 -20.50 -35.97
C ASP A 58 -19.83 -21.17 -34.71
N GLN A 59 -20.71 -21.61 -33.81
CA GLN A 59 -20.33 -22.29 -32.57
C GLN A 59 -19.62 -23.62 -32.82
N ALA A 60 -19.79 -24.25 -33.98
CA ALA A 60 -19.06 -25.47 -34.34
C ALA A 60 -17.60 -25.20 -34.74
N PHE A 61 -17.28 -23.96 -35.12
CA PHE A 61 -15.95 -23.51 -35.55
C PHE A 61 -15.60 -22.17 -34.89
N PRO A 62 -15.42 -22.12 -33.55
CA PRO A 62 -15.40 -20.87 -32.80
C PRO A 62 -14.10 -20.07 -32.96
N PHE A 63 -13.02 -20.67 -33.46
CA PHE A 63 -11.70 -20.05 -33.46
C PHE A 63 -11.15 -19.80 -34.87
N CYS A 64 -10.51 -18.64 -35.08
CA CYS A 64 -9.90 -18.28 -36.36
C CYS A 64 -8.44 -18.79 -36.46
N ASP A 65 -8.20 -19.70 -37.40
CA ASP A 65 -6.86 -20.14 -37.78
C ASP A 65 -6.19 -19.15 -38.74
N ALA A 66 -5.80 -17.98 -38.24
CA ALA A 66 -5.35 -16.85 -39.04
C ALA A 66 -4.12 -17.16 -39.91
N ASP A 67 -3.20 -18.00 -39.44
CA ASP A 67 -1.93 -18.33 -40.10
C ASP A 67 -1.84 -19.78 -40.60
N GLY A 68 -2.87 -20.60 -40.34
CA GLY A 68 -2.91 -22.00 -40.76
C GLY A 68 -2.13 -22.94 -39.84
N SER A 69 -1.78 -22.49 -38.63
CA SER A 69 -0.99 -23.28 -37.67
C SER A 69 -1.75 -24.47 -37.07
N LEU A 70 -3.08 -24.49 -37.14
CA LEU A 70 -3.91 -25.55 -36.53
C LEU A 70 -4.38 -26.59 -37.55
N GLU A 71 -5.02 -26.14 -38.64
CA GLU A 71 -5.59 -27.03 -39.67
C GLU A 71 -4.91 -26.87 -41.05
N GLY A 72 -3.81 -26.12 -41.13
CA GLY A 72 -2.98 -26.00 -42.35
C GLY A 72 -3.49 -25.02 -43.40
N THR A 73 -4.73 -24.50 -43.25
CA THR A 73 -5.31 -23.52 -44.18
C THR A 73 -5.51 -22.18 -43.46
N PRO A 74 -4.70 -21.15 -43.76
CA PRO A 74 -4.84 -19.83 -43.14
C PRO A 74 -6.22 -19.21 -43.36
N GLN A 75 -6.63 -18.34 -42.44
CA GLN A 75 -7.89 -17.58 -42.46
C GLN A 75 -9.15 -18.47 -42.46
N THR A 76 -9.07 -19.65 -41.81
CA THR A 76 -10.19 -20.60 -41.71
C THR A 76 -10.67 -20.73 -40.26
N CYS A 77 -11.98 -20.72 -40.03
CA CYS A 77 -12.55 -21.05 -38.73
C CYS A 77 -12.44 -22.57 -38.49
N VAL A 78 -11.88 -22.95 -37.33
CA VAL A 78 -11.58 -24.34 -36.98
C VAL A 78 -12.41 -24.82 -35.81
N SER A 79 -12.68 -26.12 -35.78
CA SER A 79 -13.40 -26.74 -34.67
C SER A 79 -12.42 -27.02 -33.55
N VAL A 80 -12.78 -26.67 -32.32
CA VAL A 80 -11.90 -26.83 -31.16
C VAL A 80 -12.50 -27.85 -30.19
N THR A 81 -11.74 -28.90 -29.92
CA THR A 81 -12.00 -29.83 -28.83
C THR A 81 -10.66 -30.22 -28.23
N CYS A 82 -10.35 -29.67 -27.05
CA CYS A 82 -9.05 -29.81 -26.41
C CYS A 82 -9.19 -29.97 -24.89
N THR A 83 -8.14 -30.45 -24.24
CA THR A 83 -8.11 -30.51 -22.77
C THR A 83 -8.03 -29.09 -22.21
N PRO A 84 -8.92 -28.69 -21.28
CA PRO A 84 -8.89 -27.35 -20.71
C PRO A 84 -7.49 -26.96 -20.21
N ARG A 85 -7.04 -25.76 -20.56
CA ARG A 85 -5.72 -25.17 -20.24
C ARG A 85 -4.51 -25.84 -20.91
N GLN A 86 -4.71 -26.78 -21.83
CA GLN A 86 -3.60 -27.38 -22.59
C GLN A 86 -3.08 -26.42 -23.66
N HIS A 87 -1.75 -26.32 -23.78
CA HIS A 87 -1.10 -25.63 -24.90
C HIS A 87 -1.37 -26.37 -26.22
N ALA A 88 -1.76 -25.62 -27.25
CA ALA A 88 -2.05 -26.16 -28.57
C ALA A 88 -0.98 -25.82 -29.61
N ALA A 89 -0.66 -24.53 -29.75
CA ALA A 89 0.30 -24.05 -30.75
C ALA A 89 0.81 -22.64 -30.40
N CYS A 90 1.83 -22.19 -31.12
CA CYS A 90 2.39 -20.85 -31.02
C CYS A 90 2.23 -20.09 -32.33
N ARG A 91 1.90 -18.80 -32.21
CA ARG A 91 1.87 -17.82 -33.30
C ARG A 91 2.80 -16.66 -32.98
N GLY A 92 4.05 -16.77 -33.43
CA GLY A 92 5.10 -15.84 -33.03
C GLY A 92 5.27 -15.86 -31.50
N ASP A 93 5.00 -14.72 -30.87
CA ASP A 93 5.11 -14.53 -29.42
C ASP A 93 3.78 -14.77 -28.68
N THR A 94 2.81 -15.47 -29.28
CA THR A 94 1.51 -15.75 -28.67
C THR A 94 1.24 -17.25 -28.61
N ALA A 95 1.01 -17.79 -27.42
CA ALA A 95 0.53 -19.16 -27.22
C ALA A 95 -0.98 -19.26 -27.39
N LEU A 96 -1.42 -20.31 -28.07
CA LEU A 96 -2.81 -20.73 -28.11
C LEU A 96 -3.00 -21.76 -27.00
N VAL A 97 -3.81 -21.41 -26.02
CA VAL A 97 -4.09 -22.25 -24.86
C VAL A 97 -5.57 -22.58 -24.85
N CYS A 98 -5.91 -23.86 -24.70
CA CYS A 98 -7.30 -24.29 -24.64
C CYS A 98 -8.02 -23.58 -23.47
N ASN A 99 -9.18 -22.99 -23.73
CA ASN A 99 -9.93 -22.27 -22.72
C ASN A 99 -10.45 -23.21 -21.61
N GLY A 100 -11.01 -22.63 -20.54
CA GLY A 100 -11.50 -23.39 -19.38
C GLY A 100 -12.61 -24.41 -19.69
N THR A 101 -13.30 -24.28 -20.82
CA THR A 101 -14.42 -25.14 -21.24
C THR A 101 -14.04 -26.17 -22.29
N GLY A 102 -12.82 -26.14 -22.83
CA GLY A 102 -12.33 -27.15 -23.78
C GLY A 102 -12.80 -26.96 -25.22
N ASN A 103 -13.43 -25.84 -25.55
CA ASN A 103 -14.15 -25.62 -26.81
C ASN A 103 -13.70 -24.37 -27.58
N ASP A 104 -12.66 -23.67 -27.12
CA ASP A 104 -12.05 -22.52 -27.81
C ASP A 104 -10.58 -22.37 -27.36
N TYR A 105 -9.83 -21.47 -28.01
CA TYR A 105 -8.47 -21.10 -27.62
C TYR A 105 -8.38 -19.66 -27.11
N ASP A 106 -7.77 -19.49 -25.94
CA ASP A 106 -7.31 -18.20 -25.44
C ASP A 106 -5.94 -17.86 -26.04
N LEU A 107 -5.77 -16.61 -26.46
CA LEU A 107 -4.50 -16.06 -26.93
C LEU A 107 -3.72 -15.52 -25.74
N VAL A 108 -2.62 -16.20 -25.38
CA VAL A 108 -1.75 -15.81 -24.28
C VAL A 108 -0.48 -15.20 -24.86
N GLU A 109 -0.26 -13.90 -24.64
CA GLU A 109 1.01 -13.27 -25.01
C GLU A 109 2.16 -13.89 -24.19
N CYS A 110 3.20 -14.29 -24.90
CA CYS A 110 4.45 -14.83 -24.39
C CYS A 110 5.55 -13.80 -24.65
N PRO A 111 5.87 -12.89 -23.70
CA PRO A 111 6.85 -11.82 -23.88
C PRO A 111 8.28 -12.29 -24.24
N ARG A 112 8.50 -13.60 -24.22
CA ARG A 112 9.77 -14.29 -24.43
C ARG A 112 9.75 -15.24 -25.62
N GLY A 113 8.72 -15.16 -26.44
CA GLY A 113 8.45 -16.13 -27.48
C GLY A 113 7.75 -17.37 -26.94
N CYS A 114 7.27 -18.15 -27.89
CA CYS A 114 6.49 -19.34 -27.68
C CYS A 114 7.12 -20.48 -28.50
N ASP A 115 7.27 -21.66 -27.89
CA ASP A 115 7.80 -22.86 -28.55
C ASP A 115 6.83 -24.06 -28.44
N ALA A 116 7.24 -25.26 -28.84
CA ALA A 116 6.37 -26.42 -28.83
C ALA A 116 5.82 -26.78 -27.43
N GLN A 117 6.42 -26.25 -26.37
CA GLN A 117 6.07 -26.46 -24.98
C GLN A 117 5.17 -25.33 -24.42
N GLY A 118 5.03 -24.21 -25.13
CA GLY A 118 4.18 -23.08 -24.77
C GLY A 118 4.98 -21.78 -24.64
N CYS A 119 4.52 -20.86 -23.77
CA CYS A 119 5.29 -19.64 -23.51
C CYS A 119 6.65 -19.98 -22.87
N ASN A 120 7.72 -19.39 -23.39
CA ASN A 120 9.05 -19.57 -22.83
C ASN A 120 9.14 -19.04 -21.40
N GLU A 121 9.46 -19.94 -20.46
CA GLU A 121 9.67 -19.61 -19.06
C GLU A 121 10.93 -18.78 -18.83
N CYS A 122 10.95 -18.04 -17.72
CA CYS A 122 12.14 -17.39 -17.25
C CYS A 122 13.00 -18.26 -16.34
N THR A 123 14.32 -18.04 -16.47
CA THR A 123 15.33 -18.69 -15.63
C THR A 123 16.19 -17.64 -14.90
N ALA A 124 16.14 -16.38 -15.34
CA ALA A 124 16.91 -15.28 -14.78
C ALA A 124 16.17 -13.93 -14.94
N ARG A 125 16.57 -12.95 -14.11
CA ARG A 125 15.92 -11.64 -13.97
C ARG A 125 16.08 -10.75 -15.21
N ASP A 126 17.24 -10.84 -15.87
CA ASP A 126 17.58 -10.08 -17.09
C ASP A 126 16.66 -10.42 -18.27
N GLN A 127 15.94 -11.53 -18.17
CA GLN A 127 15.01 -11.98 -19.17
C GLN A 127 13.56 -11.55 -18.91
N CYS A 128 13.31 -10.76 -17.85
CA CYS A 128 11.99 -10.27 -17.51
C CYS A 128 11.83 -8.78 -17.87
N PRO A 129 10.61 -8.34 -18.27
CA PRO A 129 10.35 -6.95 -18.59
C PRO A 129 10.44 -6.05 -17.35
N SER A 130 10.71 -4.77 -17.54
CA SER A 130 10.92 -3.80 -16.44
C SER A 130 9.72 -3.70 -15.49
N GLY A 131 8.49 -3.87 -15.97
CA GLY A 131 7.28 -3.87 -15.14
C GLY A 131 7.07 -5.13 -14.30
N ARG A 132 7.79 -6.22 -14.58
CA ARG A 132 7.72 -7.50 -13.85
C ARG A 132 9.13 -8.09 -13.74
N PRO A 133 10.07 -7.44 -13.04
CA PRO A 133 11.51 -7.68 -13.17
C PRO A 133 12.01 -8.97 -12.50
N VAL A 134 11.16 -9.67 -11.76
CA VAL A 134 11.56 -10.86 -11.00
C VAL A 134 11.09 -12.10 -11.73
N CYS A 135 12.02 -13.01 -12.00
CA CYS A 135 11.68 -14.35 -12.41
C CYS A 135 11.40 -15.21 -11.16
N ASP A 136 10.18 -15.75 -11.04
CA ASP A 136 9.83 -16.63 -9.93
C ASP A 136 10.19 -18.10 -10.20
N THR A 137 9.97 -18.95 -9.19
CA THR A 137 10.31 -20.39 -9.26
C THR A 137 9.44 -21.19 -10.22
N THR A 138 8.34 -20.61 -10.71
CA THR A 138 7.46 -21.22 -11.72
C THR A 138 7.84 -20.80 -13.14
N GLY A 139 8.93 -20.04 -13.30
CA GLY A 139 9.34 -19.52 -14.59
C GLY A 139 8.49 -18.35 -15.09
N ALA A 140 7.70 -17.72 -14.21
CA ALA A 140 6.91 -16.56 -14.54
C ALA A 140 7.59 -15.26 -14.08
N CYS A 141 7.58 -14.26 -14.95
CA CYS A 141 7.98 -12.90 -14.54
C CYS A 141 6.91 -12.29 -13.64
N ARG A 142 7.28 -11.61 -12.57
CA ARG A 142 6.37 -10.92 -11.64
C ARG A 142 7.00 -9.63 -11.13
N VAL A 143 6.16 -8.81 -10.50
CA VAL A 143 6.62 -7.64 -9.74
C VAL A 143 7.58 -8.07 -8.62
N CYS A 144 8.49 -7.18 -8.25
CA CYS A 144 9.26 -7.36 -7.02
C CYS A 144 8.37 -7.09 -5.79
N ASN A 145 8.57 -7.88 -4.75
CA ASN A 145 7.91 -7.78 -3.45
C ASN A 145 8.91 -7.44 -2.34
N LEU A 146 10.19 -7.81 -2.51
CA LEU A 146 11.26 -7.53 -1.56
C LEU A 146 12.39 -6.75 -2.25
N ASP A 147 13.05 -5.89 -1.49
CA ASP A 147 14.17 -5.08 -1.99
C ASP A 147 15.29 -5.97 -2.59
N ASP A 148 15.63 -7.09 -1.96
CA ASP A 148 16.71 -7.99 -2.39
C ASP A 148 16.34 -8.88 -3.60
N GLU A 149 15.09 -8.81 -4.07
CA GLU A 149 14.70 -9.36 -5.37
C GLU A 149 15.21 -8.50 -6.53
N CYS A 150 15.66 -7.28 -6.26
CA CYS A 150 16.24 -6.38 -7.24
C CYS A 150 17.76 -6.44 -7.20
N ALA A 151 18.39 -6.35 -8.38
CA ALA A 151 19.84 -6.33 -8.46
C ALA A 151 20.42 -5.17 -7.64
N SER A 152 19.78 -4.00 -7.65
CA SER A 152 20.12 -2.81 -6.86
C SER A 152 19.76 -2.89 -5.37
N SER A 153 19.13 -3.99 -4.93
CA SER A 153 18.57 -4.13 -3.58
C SER A 153 17.55 -3.04 -3.22
N VAL A 154 16.77 -2.56 -4.21
CA VAL A 154 15.67 -1.60 -4.03
C VAL A 154 14.51 -1.96 -4.96
N CYS A 155 13.35 -2.25 -4.37
CA CYS A 155 12.09 -2.47 -5.06
C CYS A 155 11.12 -1.32 -4.74
N GLU A 156 10.59 -0.64 -5.76
CA GLU A 156 9.61 0.43 -5.61
C GLU A 156 8.37 0.14 -6.46
N ALA A 157 7.21 0.11 -5.82
CA ALA A 157 5.92 -0.10 -6.48
C ALA A 157 5.92 -1.31 -7.46
N GLY A 158 6.63 -2.38 -7.11
CA GLY A 158 6.71 -3.60 -7.92
C GLY A 158 7.81 -3.62 -8.99
N VAL A 159 8.61 -2.55 -9.09
CA VAL A 159 9.67 -2.39 -10.10
C VAL A 159 11.04 -2.20 -9.44
N CYS A 160 12.08 -2.75 -10.05
CA CYS A 160 13.45 -2.59 -9.57
C CYS A 160 14.03 -1.23 -9.98
N VAL A 161 14.51 -0.47 -9.00
CA VAL A 161 15.08 0.85 -9.25
C VAL A 161 16.52 0.72 -9.76
N GLY A 162 16.86 1.44 -10.82
CA GLY A 162 18.23 1.49 -11.35
C GLY A 162 19.21 2.17 -10.39
N GLU A 163 20.47 1.73 -10.38
CA GLU A 163 21.48 2.24 -9.42
C GLU A 163 21.76 3.75 -9.54
N SER A 164 21.50 4.36 -10.69
CA SER A 164 21.66 5.81 -10.90
C SER A 164 20.69 6.67 -10.06
N GLY A 165 19.59 6.09 -9.58
CA GLY A 165 18.64 6.75 -8.68
C GLY A 165 18.90 6.51 -7.20
N ILE A 166 20.00 5.82 -6.85
CA ILE A 166 20.26 5.32 -5.50
C ILE A 166 21.60 5.81 -4.96
N LEU A 167 21.59 6.33 -3.73
CA LEU A 167 22.78 6.56 -2.92
C LEU A 167 22.98 5.41 -1.94
N TYR A 168 24.10 4.70 -2.05
CA TYR A 168 24.43 3.57 -1.19
C TYR A 168 25.21 4.02 0.05
N ALA A 169 24.66 3.72 1.22
CA ALA A 169 25.26 4.01 2.52
C ALA A 169 25.64 2.72 3.25
N ALA A 170 26.84 2.65 3.82
CA ALA A 170 27.34 1.51 4.60
C ALA A 170 27.86 1.97 5.96
N SER A 171 27.88 1.07 6.95
CA SER A 171 28.40 1.38 8.29
C SER A 171 29.88 1.76 8.28
N ALA A 172 30.67 1.14 7.39
CA ALA A 172 32.08 1.46 7.14
C ALA A 172 32.29 2.30 5.86
N GLY A 173 31.26 3.02 5.41
CA GLY A 173 31.34 3.81 4.18
C GLY A 173 32.27 5.02 4.28
N ASN A 174 32.77 5.50 3.14
CA ASN A 174 33.65 6.66 3.08
C ASN A 174 32.85 7.98 3.09
N SER A 175 33.16 8.90 4.01
CA SER A 175 32.45 10.18 4.16
C SER A 175 32.58 11.13 2.96
N ASN A 176 33.55 10.89 2.07
CA ASN A 176 33.82 11.70 0.88
C ASN A 176 33.40 11.02 -0.42
N SER A 177 32.88 9.78 -0.37
CA SER A 177 32.43 9.08 -1.57
C SER A 177 31.18 9.73 -2.18
N ALA A 178 30.96 9.45 -3.47
CA ALA A 178 29.73 9.76 -4.20
C ALA A 178 28.56 8.79 -3.87
N CYS A 179 28.76 7.85 -2.94
CA CYS A 179 27.76 6.86 -2.52
C CYS A 179 27.35 5.88 -3.63
N LEU A 180 28.31 5.48 -4.47
CA LEU A 180 28.08 4.43 -5.47
C LEU A 180 28.03 3.06 -4.78
N ARG A 181 27.39 2.08 -5.40
CA ARG A 181 27.33 0.72 -4.86
C ARG A 181 28.72 0.10 -4.65
N SER A 182 29.63 0.32 -5.59
CA SER A 182 31.02 -0.15 -5.52
C SER A 182 31.89 0.60 -4.49
N ALA A 183 31.44 1.77 -4.02
CA ALA A 183 32.13 2.61 -3.06
C ALA A 183 31.10 3.32 -2.16
N PRO A 184 30.44 2.61 -1.24
CA PRO A 184 29.37 3.20 -0.43
C PRO A 184 29.92 4.27 0.51
N CYS A 185 29.09 5.26 0.81
CA CYS A 185 29.44 6.35 1.71
C CYS A 185 28.85 6.15 3.12
N THR A 186 29.16 7.02 4.06
CA THR A 186 28.49 7.04 5.38
C THR A 186 27.01 7.49 5.24
N PRO A 187 26.09 7.07 6.14
CA PRO A 187 24.71 7.58 6.15
C PRO A 187 24.61 9.10 6.16
N ALA A 188 25.40 9.79 7.00
CA ALA A 188 25.41 11.25 7.08
C ALA A 188 25.72 11.92 5.71
N ARG A 189 26.68 11.36 4.97
CA ARG A 189 27.01 11.82 3.61
C ARG A 189 25.86 11.56 2.63
N ALA A 190 25.25 10.38 2.66
CA ALA A 190 24.13 10.04 1.79
C ALA A 190 22.93 10.96 2.03
N PHE A 191 22.57 11.23 3.28
CA PHE A 191 21.47 12.12 3.63
C PHE A 191 21.73 13.56 3.22
N ALA A 192 22.96 14.05 3.39
CA ALA A 192 23.35 15.39 2.94
C ALA A 192 23.24 15.55 1.41
N LEU A 193 23.67 14.53 0.65
CA LEU A 193 23.54 14.52 -0.81
C LEU A 193 22.07 14.41 -1.25
N ALA A 194 21.28 13.52 -0.62
CA ALA A 194 19.87 13.36 -0.93
C ALA A 194 19.08 14.65 -0.70
N ARG A 195 19.35 15.35 0.41
CA ARG A 195 18.71 16.62 0.74
C ARG A 195 19.02 17.73 -0.26
N ALA A 196 20.25 17.76 -0.78
CA ALA A 196 20.71 18.78 -1.71
C ALA A 196 20.29 18.50 -3.17
N ALA A 197 19.76 17.31 -3.46
CA ALA A 197 19.41 16.91 -4.81
C ALA A 197 18.12 17.60 -5.29
N ALA A 198 18.11 18.00 -6.57
CA ALA A 198 16.91 18.55 -7.21
C ALA A 198 15.78 17.51 -7.38
N ILE A 199 16.16 16.23 -7.52
CA ILE A 199 15.29 15.07 -7.52
C ILE A 199 15.78 14.18 -6.39
N ALA A 200 14.93 13.94 -5.37
CA ALA A 200 15.33 13.16 -4.20
C ALA A 200 15.69 11.71 -4.62
N PRO A 201 16.95 11.30 -4.48
CA PRO A 201 17.33 9.91 -4.71
C PRO A 201 16.87 9.04 -3.53
N ILE A 202 16.82 7.73 -3.77
CA ILE A 202 16.63 6.76 -2.70
C ILE A 202 17.97 6.53 -2.00
N VAL A 203 17.98 6.55 -0.67
CA VAL A 203 19.15 6.15 0.12
C VAL A 203 19.01 4.68 0.51
N ARG A 204 19.82 3.81 -0.07
CA ARG A 204 19.91 2.39 0.33
C ARG A 204 20.98 2.25 1.41
N MET A 205 20.55 2.02 2.66
CA MET A 205 21.44 1.59 3.73
C MET A 205 21.71 0.10 3.55
N LEU A 206 22.95 -0.29 3.25
CA LEU A 206 23.33 -1.69 3.10
C LEU A 206 23.19 -2.46 4.43
N PRO A 207 22.96 -3.78 4.40
CA PRO A 207 22.86 -4.57 5.61
C PRO A 207 24.10 -4.43 6.51
N GLY A 208 23.88 -4.34 7.82
CA GLY A 208 24.95 -4.18 8.80
C GLY A 208 24.53 -3.45 10.06
N VAL A 209 25.45 -3.40 11.03
CA VAL A 209 25.27 -2.68 12.30
C VAL A 209 25.89 -1.29 12.19
N TYR A 210 25.09 -0.27 12.48
CA TYR A 210 25.47 1.14 12.48
C TYR A 210 25.56 1.61 13.93
N ALA A 211 26.78 1.89 14.38
CA ALA A 211 27.05 2.29 15.78
C ALA A 211 26.76 3.78 16.06
N GLN A 212 26.40 4.55 15.03
CA GLN A 212 26.06 5.96 15.15
C GLN A 212 24.57 6.13 14.81
N GLY A 213 23.91 6.99 15.59
CA GLY A 213 22.55 7.42 15.32
C GLY A 213 22.42 8.11 13.97
N LEU A 214 21.25 8.03 13.38
CA LEU A 214 20.89 8.70 12.14
C LEU A 214 20.37 10.09 12.46
N VAL A 215 20.96 11.11 11.85
CA VAL A 215 20.49 12.50 11.98
C VAL A 215 20.00 12.98 10.62
N LEU A 216 18.72 13.34 10.56
CA LEU A 216 18.07 13.91 9.39
C LEU A 216 17.76 15.38 9.69
N ASP A 217 18.38 16.27 8.91
CA ASP A 217 18.28 17.72 9.10
C ASP A 217 17.61 18.36 7.88
N GLY A 218 16.71 19.31 8.10
CA GLY A 218 15.93 19.95 7.04
C GLY A 218 16.03 21.49 6.98
N PRO A 219 15.16 22.13 6.18
CA PRO A 219 14.29 21.49 5.18
C PRO A 219 15.10 21.06 3.94
N GLY A 220 14.66 20.00 3.28
CA GLY A 220 15.11 19.62 1.93
C GLY A 220 14.12 20.07 0.86
N ALA A 221 14.48 19.92 -0.41
CA ALA A 221 13.55 20.17 -1.52
C ALA A 221 12.39 19.15 -1.58
N ALA A 222 12.61 17.93 -1.07
CA ALA A 222 11.65 16.84 -0.98
C ALA A 222 12.00 15.90 0.20
N PRO A 223 11.07 15.03 0.64
CA PRO A 223 11.35 14.03 1.65
C PRO A 223 12.50 13.09 1.23
N VAL A 224 13.36 12.71 2.17
CA VAL A 224 14.41 11.71 1.93
C VAL A 224 13.82 10.31 2.06
N SER A 225 13.83 9.53 0.98
CA SER A 225 13.38 8.12 0.99
C SER A 225 14.55 7.19 1.32
N ILE A 226 14.41 6.36 2.35
CA ILE A 226 15.45 5.49 2.90
C ILE A 226 14.96 4.04 2.89
N VAL A 227 15.78 3.16 2.30
CA VAL A 227 15.60 1.71 2.28
C VAL A 227 16.66 1.09 3.16
N ALA A 228 16.24 0.57 4.30
CA ALA A 228 17.13 0.10 5.36
C ALA A 228 16.93 -1.38 5.70
N SER A 229 16.28 -2.14 4.83
CA SER A 229 16.10 -3.60 4.96
C SER A 229 17.45 -4.28 5.25
N GLY A 230 17.59 -4.88 6.44
CA GLY A 230 18.82 -5.53 6.93
C GLY A 230 19.82 -4.62 7.66
N ALA A 231 19.55 -3.32 7.77
CA ALA A 231 20.36 -2.38 8.56
C ALA A 231 19.81 -2.28 10.00
N THR A 232 20.72 -2.34 10.97
CA THR A 232 20.40 -2.17 12.39
C THR A 232 21.20 -1.02 12.97
N VAL A 233 20.53 -0.01 13.54
CA VAL A 233 21.19 1.07 14.28
C VAL A 233 21.26 0.69 15.75
N VAL A 234 22.47 0.69 16.31
CA VAL A 234 22.69 0.46 17.75
C VAL A 234 23.43 1.67 18.30
N ALA A 235 22.70 2.56 18.96
CA ALA A 235 23.22 3.87 19.37
C ALA A 235 22.55 4.37 20.65
N GLY A 236 23.09 5.46 21.24
CA GLY A 236 22.39 6.22 22.28
C GLY A 236 21.02 6.67 21.77
N ASP A 237 21.06 7.54 20.77
CA ASP A 237 19.89 7.97 20.01
C ASP A 237 19.90 7.30 18.63
N GLY A 238 18.80 6.63 18.28
CA GLY A 238 18.70 5.85 17.05
C GLY A 238 18.49 6.71 15.81
N LEU A 239 17.42 7.52 15.82
CA LEU A 239 17.03 8.42 14.75
C LEU A 239 16.62 9.77 15.32
N THR A 240 17.18 10.86 14.79
CA THR A 240 16.88 12.23 15.21
C THR A 240 16.51 13.08 14.00
N LEU A 241 15.40 13.82 14.10
CA LEU A 241 14.97 14.78 13.09
C LEU A 241 15.12 16.21 13.60
N THR A 242 15.68 17.10 12.77
CA THR A 242 15.89 18.52 13.10
C THR A 242 15.46 19.45 11.97
N ASN A 243 15.16 20.70 12.31
CA ASN A 243 14.98 21.82 11.38
C ASN A 243 13.97 21.58 10.24
N GLY A 244 12.87 20.88 10.49
CA GLY A 244 11.86 20.59 9.46
C GLY A 244 12.28 19.51 8.48
N ALA A 245 13.13 18.56 8.92
CA ALA A 245 13.45 17.37 8.15
C ALA A 245 12.18 16.60 7.76
N SER A 246 12.20 16.04 6.55
CA SER A 246 11.13 15.19 6.03
C SER A 246 11.72 13.90 5.49
N ALA A 247 11.23 12.75 5.94
CA ALA A 247 11.77 11.46 5.52
C ALA A 247 10.77 10.31 5.54
N GLN A 248 11.03 9.32 4.69
CA GLN A 248 10.31 8.06 4.62
C GLN A 248 11.33 6.93 4.77
N ILE A 249 11.15 6.03 5.72
CA ILE A 249 12.11 4.97 6.02
C ILE A 249 11.38 3.63 6.04
N ARG A 250 11.91 2.63 5.33
CA ARG A 250 11.42 1.26 5.43
C ARG A 250 12.48 0.24 5.82
N GLY A 251 12.08 -0.79 6.55
CA GLY A 251 12.93 -1.96 6.83
C GLY A 251 14.03 -1.73 7.88
N LEU A 252 14.02 -0.59 8.58
CA LEU A 252 15.03 -0.23 9.57
C LEU A 252 14.81 -0.96 10.89
N ALA A 253 15.88 -1.53 11.45
CA ALA A 253 15.91 -1.94 12.85
C ALA A 253 16.67 -0.92 13.71
N ILE A 254 16.18 -0.64 14.92
CA ILE A 254 16.82 0.26 15.89
C ILE A 254 16.87 -0.43 17.25
N THR A 255 18.05 -0.42 17.88
CA THR A 255 18.23 -0.70 19.30
C THR A 255 18.84 0.53 19.97
N ALA A 256 18.04 1.26 20.75
CA ALA A 256 18.45 2.55 21.30
C ALA A 256 18.67 2.52 22.81
N LEU A 257 19.74 3.16 23.29
CA LEU A 257 20.08 3.23 24.71
C LEU A 257 19.46 4.45 25.41
N SER A 258 18.85 5.38 24.68
CA SER A 258 18.20 6.58 25.24
C SER A 258 16.92 6.89 24.49
N PHE A 259 17.00 7.27 23.21
CA PHE A 259 15.81 7.56 22.38
C PHE A 259 15.90 6.83 21.04
N ALA A 260 14.94 5.96 20.72
CA ALA A 260 14.98 5.29 19.42
C ALA A 260 14.63 6.24 18.27
N VAL A 261 13.60 7.05 18.43
CA VAL A 261 13.16 8.09 17.50
C VAL A 261 12.88 9.38 18.27
N MET A 262 13.74 10.36 18.07
CA MET A 262 13.59 11.72 18.58
C MET A 262 13.12 12.64 17.44
N CYS A 263 11.82 12.94 17.41
CA CYS A 263 11.24 13.94 16.51
C CYS A 263 10.60 15.07 17.33
N ASP A 264 11.43 15.78 18.08
CA ASP A 264 11.01 16.97 18.82
C ASP A 264 11.66 18.22 18.22
N THR A 265 10.94 18.86 17.31
CA THR A 265 11.39 20.07 16.60
C THR A 265 10.71 21.33 17.15
N ARG A 266 10.32 21.35 18.43
CA ARG A 266 9.77 22.55 19.06
C ARG A 266 10.79 23.69 19.02
N GLY A 267 10.35 24.86 18.56
CA GLY A 267 11.25 26.01 18.30
C GLY A 267 11.96 25.96 16.94
N GLN A 268 11.73 24.94 16.13
CA GLN A 268 12.23 24.79 14.76
C GLN A 268 11.07 24.62 13.77
N ALA A 269 11.38 24.53 12.47
CA ALA A 269 10.41 24.11 11.47
C ALA A 269 9.88 22.70 11.78
N LYS A 270 8.58 22.49 11.55
CA LYS A 270 7.89 21.22 11.81
C LYS A 270 8.43 20.11 10.90
N ALA A 271 8.86 18.99 11.49
CA ALA A 271 9.37 17.83 10.78
C ALA A 271 8.28 16.80 10.44
N THR A 272 8.54 15.95 9.45
CA THR A 272 7.68 14.81 9.10
C THR A 272 8.49 13.52 8.95
N LEU A 273 7.95 12.42 9.48
CA LEU A 273 8.59 11.11 9.41
C LEU A 273 7.54 10.04 9.07
N GLU A 274 7.84 9.21 8.08
CA GLU A 274 7.09 7.99 7.80
C GLU A 274 7.99 6.78 8.01
N LEU A 275 7.55 5.83 8.82
CA LEU A 275 8.24 4.56 9.07
C LEU A 275 7.37 3.40 8.59
N LYS A 276 7.98 2.45 7.89
CA LYS A 276 7.28 1.25 7.42
C LYS A 276 8.09 -0.02 7.67
N SER A 277 7.46 -1.07 8.19
CA SER A 277 8.12 -2.37 8.43
C SER A 277 9.41 -2.20 9.24
N VAL A 278 9.29 -1.57 10.42
CA VAL A 278 10.42 -1.28 11.31
C VAL A 278 10.37 -2.14 12.57
N ALA A 279 11.53 -2.43 13.14
CA ALA A 279 11.67 -3.08 14.44
C ALA A 279 12.45 -2.15 15.37
N ILE A 280 11.85 -1.75 16.48
CA ILE A 280 12.42 -0.75 17.38
C ILE A 280 12.42 -1.30 18.80
N THR A 281 13.61 -1.39 19.39
CA THR A 281 13.84 -2.02 20.69
C THR A 281 14.59 -1.07 21.61
N ALA A 282 14.22 -1.06 22.89
CA ALA A 282 15.00 -0.40 23.93
C ALA A 282 16.22 -1.25 24.32
N GLY A 283 17.39 -0.61 24.39
CA GLY A 283 18.66 -1.24 24.77
C GLY A 283 19.11 -0.92 26.21
N SER A 284 18.37 -0.12 26.97
CA SER A 284 18.72 0.25 28.35
C SER A 284 17.47 0.50 29.21
N THR A 285 17.67 0.60 30.53
CA THR A 285 16.63 1.06 31.46
C THR A 285 16.35 2.55 31.25
N ASN A 286 15.08 2.93 31.15
CA ASN A 286 14.59 4.29 30.86
C ASN A 286 14.74 4.76 29.40
N ALA A 287 15.13 3.88 28.47
CA ALA A 287 15.09 4.21 27.05
C ALA A 287 13.63 4.40 26.59
N ASN A 288 13.40 5.43 25.77
CA ASN A 288 12.11 5.72 25.15
C ASN A 288 12.17 5.34 23.67
N LEU A 289 11.08 4.82 23.10
CA LEU A 289 11.05 4.50 21.68
C LEU A 289 10.75 5.74 20.85
N PHE A 290 9.65 6.45 21.12
CA PHE A 290 9.29 7.69 20.41
C PHE A 290 9.12 8.88 21.35
N ILE A 291 9.69 10.02 20.97
CA ILE A 291 9.36 11.34 21.51
C ILE A 291 9.04 12.28 20.35
N ILE A 292 7.83 12.85 20.34
CA ILE A 292 7.27 13.56 19.19
C ILE A 292 6.72 14.91 19.63
N GLY A 293 7.33 16.01 19.19
CA GLY A 293 6.93 17.39 19.50
C GLY A 293 7.12 18.30 18.30
N ASN A 294 6.11 19.11 17.97
CA ASN A 294 6.08 19.91 16.73
C ASN A 294 6.52 19.08 15.49
N CYS A 295 6.08 17.83 15.40
CA CYS A 295 6.46 16.86 14.37
C CYS A 295 5.27 15.96 14.03
N THR A 296 5.18 15.50 12.79
CA THR A 296 4.20 14.48 12.36
C THR A 296 4.90 13.17 12.05
N VAL A 297 4.57 12.11 12.78
CA VAL A 297 5.10 10.75 12.59
C VAL A 297 3.98 9.80 12.19
N THR A 298 4.19 9.07 11.11
CA THR A 298 3.33 7.96 10.67
C THR A 298 4.11 6.67 10.71
N VAL A 299 3.53 5.61 11.28
CA VAL A 299 4.15 4.28 11.36
C VAL A 299 3.17 3.23 10.85
N ASP A 300 3.59 2.44 9.85
CA ASP A 300 2.82 1.30 9.34
C ASP A 300 3.64 0.00 9.45
N VAL A 301 3.09 -1.02 10.11
CA VAL A 301 3.78 -2.30 10.39
C VAL A 301 5.05 -2.06 11.21
N ALA A 302 4.93 -2.18 12.53
CA ALA A 302 6.10 -2.08 13.39
C ALA A 302 6.02 -2.98 14.61
N ASP A 303 7.17 -3.50 15.02
CA ASP A 303 7.36 -4.10 16.33
C ASP A 303 8.09 -3.10 17.24
N LEU A 304 7.43 -2.68 18.31
CA LEU A 304 7.90 -1.68 19.27
C LEU A 304 8.07 -2.35 20.64
N ASP A 305 9.29 -2.73 20.97
CA ASP A 305 9.63 -3.50 22.17
C ASP A 305 10.40 -2.66 23.20
N LEU A 306 9.79 -2.38 24.35
CA LEU A 306 10.48 -1.73 25.46
C LEU A 306 11.38 -2.68 26.25
N VAL A 307 11.33 -3.98 25.99
CA VAL A 307 12.07 -5.02 26.73
C VAL A 307 11.81 -4.82 28.22
N ALA A 308 12.83 -4.56 29.04
CA ALA A 308 12.71 -4.28 30.46
C ALA A 308 12.78 -2.78 30.79
N SER A 309 12.74 -1.90 29.79
CA SER A 309 12.78 -0.45 29.98
C SER A 309 11.52 0.03 30.72
N THR A 310 11.72 1.03 31.57
CA THR A 310 10.66 1.78 32.27
C THR A 310 10.33 3.10 31.56
N GLY A 311 10.86 3.30 30.34
CA GLY A 311 10.57 4.48 29.52
C GLY A 311 9.21 4.39 28.82
N THR A 312 9.00 5.30 27.86
CA THR A 312 7.76 5.42 27.11
C THR A 312 7.89 4.78 25.73
N SER A 313 6.88 4.04 25.28
CA SER A 313 6.86 3.52 23.90
C SER A 313 6.52 4.65 22.94
N ILE A 314 5.42 5.35 23.17
CA ILE A 314 4.98 6.47 22.33
C ILE A 314 4.70 7.69 23.20
N GLY A 315 5.64 8.64 23.21
CA GLY A 315 5.49 9.95 23.86
C GLY A 315 5.18 11.05 22.86
N VAL A 316 4.01 11.68 22.97
CA VAL A 316 3.61 12.83 22.16
C VAL A 316 3.48 14.06 23.04
N VAL A 317 4.26 15.10 22.72
CA VAL A 317 4.24 16.38 23.41
C VAL A 317 3.68 17.48 22.51
N THR A 318 3.63 18.72 23.00
CA THR A 318 2.99 19.86 22.33
C THR A 318 3.24 19.91 20.81
N ASP A 319 2.15 20.06 20.05
CA ASP A 319 2.08 20.10 18.57
C ASP A 319 2.61 18.85 17.84
N GLY A 320 2.80 17.76 18.58
CA GLY A 320 3.15 16.44 18.05
C GLY A 320 1.93 15.69 17.50
N ALA A 321 2.15 14.96 16.41
CA ALA A 321 1.18 14.07 15.80
C ALA A 321 1.77 12.69 15.56
N PHE A 322 1.12 11.64 16.04
CA PHE A 322 1.47 10.24 15.81
C PHE A 322 0.29 9.48 15.20
N SER A 323 0.53 8.81 14.08
CA SER A 323 -0.42 7.90 13.44
C SER A 323 0.20 6.52 13.27
N GLY A 324 -0.30 5.53 14.01
CA GLY A 324 0.15 4.15 13.99
C GLY A 324 -0.87 3.20 13.37
N ASN A 325 -0.42 2.29 12.52
CA ASN A 325 -1.24 1.20 11.98
C ASN A 325 -0.45 -0.12 12.01
N ARG A 326 -1.07 -1.22 12.43
CA ARG A 326 -0.41 -2.53 12.54
C ARG A 326 0.85 -2.49 13.39
N LEU A 327 0.73 -1.87 14.55
CA LEU A 327 1.80 -1.83 15.54
C LEU A 327 1.64 -3.01 16.50
N ARG A 328 2.74 -3.66 16.85
CA ARG A 328 2.84 -4.45 18.07
C ARG A 328 3.64 -3.64 19.07
N VAL A 329 2.98 -3.18 20.13
CA VAL A 329 3.61 -2.39 21.19
C VAL A 329 3.64 -3.26 22.43
N HIS A 330 4.83 -3.60 22.91
CA HIS A 330 5.00 -4.56 24.01
C HIS A 330 6.26 -4.28 24.82
N GLY A 331 6.37 -4.96 25.96
CA GLY A 331 7.43 -4.77 26.96
C GLY A 331 7.18 -5.68 28.16
N GLN A 332 8.23 -6.01 28.91
CA GLN A 332 8.17 -6.92 30.08
C GLN A 332 7.52 -6.25 31.30
N THR A 333 7.75 -4.95 31.48
CA THR A 333 7.29 -4.17 32.63
C THR A 333 5.95 -3.50 32.33
N SER A 334 5.99 -2.47 31.48
CA SER A 334 4.88 -1.66 30.99
C SER A 334 5.26 -1.06 29.64
N SER A 335 4.28 -0.89 28.75
CA SER A 335 4.44 -0.12 27.52
C SER A 335 3.58 1.11 27.53
N ALA A 336 4.17 2.25 27.89
CA ALA A 336 3.42 3.48 28.09
C ALA A 336 3.16 4.25 26.78
N ILE A 337 1.90 4.58 26.51
CA ILE A 337 1.52 5.61 25.54
C ILE A 337 1.18 6.88 26.31
N ALA A 338 1.95 7.94 26.08
CA ALA A 338 1.85 9.20 26.80
C ALA A 338 1.56 10.37 25.87
N GLY A 339 0.64 11.25 26.28
CA GLY A 339 0.34 12.51 25.61
C GLY A 339 0.38 13.67 26.60
N ILE A 340 1.28 14.64 26.43
CA ILE A 340 1.44 15.77 27.38
C ILE A 340 1.55 17.12 26.65
N GLY A 341 0.57 18.00 26.85
CA GLY A 341 0.57 19.36 26.28
C GLY A 341 -0.67 19.69 25.44
N ASN A 342 -0.50 20.56 24.43
CA ASN A 342 -1.57 21.08 23.55
C ASN A 342 -1.34 20.67 22.09
N GLY A 343 -2.40 20.69 21.27
CA GLY A 343 -2.28 20.38 19.84
C GLY A 343 -1.82 18.95 19.56
N LEU A 344 -2.15 18.01 20.46
CA LEU A 344 -1.70 16.62 20.35
C LEU A 344 -2.62 15.83 19.44
N HIS A 345 -2.07 15.09 18.49
CA HIS A 345 -2.84 14.16 17.67
C HIS A 345 -2.29 12.74 17.81
N ILE A 346 -3.08 11.83 18.37
CA ILE A 346 -2.72 10.41 18.45
C ILE A 346 -3.80 9.60 17.72
N ARG A 347 -3.40 8.81 16.74
CA ARG A 347 -4.26 7.85 16.06
C ARG A 347 -3.57 6.50 16.05
N ILE A 348 -4.15 5.49 16.66
CA ILE A 348 -3.61 4.12 16.59
C ILE A 348 -4.72 3.20 16.13
N THR A 349 -4.47 2.50 15.04
CA THR A 349 -5.43 1.56 14.46
C THR A 349 -4.86 0.18 14.24
N ASN A 350 -5.73 -0.83 14.29
CA ASN A 350 -5.38 -2.18 13.82
C ASN A 350 -4.10 -2.73 14.48
N SER A 351 -3.91 -2.48 15.77
CA SER A 351 -2.65 -2.71 16.48
C SER A 351 -2.85 -3.59 17.71
N LEU A 352 -1.79 -4.29 18.10
CA LEU A 352 -1.66 -5.04 19.34
C LEU A 352 -0.93 -4.18 20.36
N LEU A 353 -1.61 -3.86 21.45
CA LEU A 353 -1.06 -3.04 22.54
C LEU A 353 -1.01 -3.89 23.80
N GLU A 354 0.15 -4.46 24.09
CA GLU A 354 0.37 -5.43 25.16
C GLU A 354 1.10 -4.80 26.33
N ASN A 355 0.76 -5.24 27.55
CA ASN A 355 1.28 -4.67 28.80
C ASN A 355 1.14 -3.14 28.85
N LEU A 356 0.07 -2.64 28.25
CA LEU A 356 -0.10 -1.22 27.97
C LEU A 356 -0.47 -0.46 29.25
N ASP A 357 0.23 0.66 29.46
CA ASP A 357 -0.20 1.74 30.34
C ASP A 357 -0.53 2.97 29.48
N THR A 358 -1.64 3.65 29.76
CA THR A 358 -2.05 4.83 29.00
C THR A 358 -2.06 6.05 29.91
N TYR A 359 -1.15 7.00 29.67
CA TYR A 359 -1.01 8.23 30.42
C TYR A 359 -1.31 9.46 29.55
N LEU A 360 -2.57 9.85 29.46
CA LEU A 360 -3.03 10.87 28.51
C LEU A 360 -3.37 12.19 29.23
N THR A 361 -2.42 13.10 29.39
CA THR A 361 -2.70 14.40 30.03
C THR A 361 -2.71 15.53 29.00
N THR A 362 -3.89 15.94 28.51
CA THR A 362 -3.99 17.12 27.63
C THR A 362 -4.02 18.39 28.50
N LEU A 363 -2.89 19.09 28.58
CA LEU A 363 -2.72 20.26 29.45
C LEU A 363 -2.97 21.54 28.65
N GLY A 364 -4.17 22.10 28.72
CA GLY A 364 -4.41 23.50 28.37
C GLY A 364 -5.87 23.91 28.14
N SER A 365 -6.15 25.16 28.50
CA SER A 365 -7.37 25.90 28.14
C SER A 365 -7.17 26.83 26.93
N SER A 366 -5.94 26.93 26.42
CA SER A 366 -5.54 27.83 25.34
C SER A 366 -4.55 27.14 24.40
N GLY A 367 -5.06 26.63 23.28
CA GLY A 367 -4.28 25.94 22.25
C GLY A 367 -5.18 25.23 21.23
N PRO A 368 -4.64 24.79 20.09
CA PRO A 368 -5.38 23.96 19.14
C PRO A 368 -5.87 22.67 19.84
N PRO A 369 -7.07 22.17 19.49
CA PRO A 369 -7.68 21.04 20.18
C PRO A 369 -6.88 19.76 19.95
N SER A 370 -6.53 19.07 21.03
CA SER A 370 -5.98 17.71 20.96
C SER A 370 -7.06 16.72 20.49
N SER A 371 -6.65 15.66 19.80
CA SER A 371 -7.51 14.53 19.41
C SER A 371 -6.78 13.21 19.56
N LEU A 372 -7.33 12.29 20.35
CA LEU A 372 -6.74 10.99 20.58
C LEU A 372 -7.75 9.92 20.19
N SER A 373 -7.36 9.00 19.31
CA SER A 373 -8.29 8.06 18.69
C SER A 373 -7.66 6.68 18.55
N PHE A 374 -8.36 5.68 19.06
CA PHE A 374 -7.93 4.28 19.05
C PHE A 374 -9.04 3.44 18.40
N GLY A 375 -8.73 2.76 17.30
CA GLY A 375 -9.70 2.00 16.53
C GLY A 375 -9.25 0.61 16.10
N TYR A 376 -10.08 -0.42 16.24
CA TYR A 376 -9.71 -1.78 15.79
C TYR A 376 -8.42 -2.31 16.44
N ASN A 377 -8.11 -1.94 17.67
CA ASN A 377 -6.94 -2.46 18.39
C ASN A 377 -7.34 -3.62 19.30
N THR A 378 -6.39 -4.50 19.59
CA THR A 378 -6.47 -5.44 20.70
C THR A 378 -5.52 -4.96 21.79
N MET A 379 -6.08 -4.55 22.93
CA MET A 379 -5.38 -3.99 24.07
C MET A 379 -5.41 -4.97 25.24
N VAL A 380 -4.24 -5.35 25.73
CA VAL A 380 -4.06 -6.26 26.87
C VAL A 380 -3.37 -5.49 27.99
N LEU A 381 -4.18 -5.08 28.97
CA LEU A 381 -3.77 -4.24 30.08
C LEU A 381 -3.27 -5.14 31.23
N LYS A 382 -2.06 -4.85 31.73
CA LYS A 382 -1.48 -5.56 32.87
C LYS A 382 -2.20 -5.19 34.17
N SER A 383 -2.00 -6.02 35.19
CA SER A 383 -2.60 -5.87 36.53
C SER A 383 -2.61 -4.43 37.04
N GLY A 384 -3.81 -3.87 37.22
CA GLY A 384 -4.03 -2.54 37.80
C GLY A 384 -4.15 -1.39 36.80
N PHE A 385 -3.89 -1.61 35.51
CA PHE A 385 -4.10 -0.60 34.47
C PHE A 385 -5.53 -0.65 33.92
N THR A 386 -6.09 0.53 33.65
CA THR A 386 -7.41 0.71 33.04
C THR A 386 -7.37 1.86 32.05
N LEU A 387 -8.34 1.90 31.13
CA LEU A 387 -8.63 3.09 30.33
C LEU A 387 -9.29 4.13 31.25
N ASP A 388 -8.46 4.96 31.87
CA ASP A 388 -8.91 6.01 32.79
C ASP A 388 -9.51 7.19 32.03
N CYS A 389 -10.81 7.39 32.16
CA CYS A 389 -11.53 8.56 31.67
C CYS A 389 -12.14 9.38 32.82
N SER A 390 -11.55 9.35 34.01
CA SER A 390 -12.08 10.01 35.22
C SER A 390 -11.79 11.51 35.31
N THR A 391 -10.68 11.99 34.72
CA THR A 391 -10.30 13.42 34.79
C THR A 391 -10.92 14.28 33.68
N GLY A 392 -11.13 15.58 33.96
CA GLY A 392 -11.59 16.57 32.97
C GLY A 392 -10.49 17.09 32.02
N ASN A 393 -9.27 16.56 32.12
CA ASN A 393 -8.11 16.98 31.32
C ASN A 393 -7.96 16.20 30.01
N PHE A 394 -8.96 15.41 29.62
CA PHE A 394 -8.98 14.66 28.37
C PHE A 394 -9.86 15.41 27.35
N ARG A 395 -9.26 16.00 26.31
CA ARG A 395 -10.03 16.52 25.17
C ARG A 395 -10.06 15.49 24.05
N ASN A 396 -11.27 15.12 23.62
CA ASN A 396 -11.53 14.31 22.42
C ASN A 396 -10.80 12.97 22.36
N VAL A 397 -10.85 12.18 23.45
CA VAL A 397 -10.36 10.80 23.44
C VAL A 397 -11.48 9.85 22.99
N THR A 398 -11.22 9.06 21.96
CA THR A 398 -12.18 8.10 21.38
C THR A 398 -11.58 6.70 21.30
N TYR A 399 -12.33 5.70 21.80
CA TYR A 399 -12.07 4.28 21.63
C TYR A 399 -13.27 3.65 20.90
N ASP A 400 -13.05 3.13 19.69
CA ASP A 400 -14.10 2.55 18.83
C ASP A 400 -13.66 1.20 18.23
N ASN A 401 -14.49 0.16 18.30
CA ASN A 401 -14.18 -1.17 17.76
C ASN A 401 -12.87 -1.80 18.28
N ASN A 402 -12.47 -1.55 19.52
CA ASN A 402 -11.33 -2.21 20.15
C ASN A 402 -11.76 -3.42 20.99
N VAL A 403 -10.86 -4.38 21.14
CA VAL A 403 -10.93 -5.37 22.23
C VAL A 403 -10.01 -4.87 23.34
N VAL A 404 -10.54 -4.74 24.56
CA VAL A 404 -9.79 -4.30 25.74
C VAL A 404 -9.97 -5.33 26.84
N VAL A 405 -8.87 -5.99 27.18
CA VAL A 405 -8.81 -6.99 28.25
C VAL A 405 -7.87 -6.52 29.34
N GLY A 406 -8.28 -6.66 30.59
CA GLY A 406 -7.43 -6.32 31.73
C GLY A 406 -7.37 -7.41 32.78
N GLU A 407 -6.24 -7.48 33.47
CA GLU A 407 -6.02 -8.39 34.58
C GLU A 407 -6.21 -7.69 35.93
N SER A 408 -6.71 -8.41 36.94
CA SER A 408 -6.82 -7.92 38.33
C SER A 408 -7.54 -6.57 38.47
N VAL A 409 -8.46 -6.25 37.57
CA VAL A 409 -9.30 -5.05 37.60
C VAL A 409 -10.77 -5.43 37.60
N VAL A 410 -11.63 -4.55 38.12
CA VAL A 410 -13.09 -4.74 38.08
C VAL A 410 -13.68 -4.19 36.78
N ASP A 411 -13.15 -3.05 36.34
CA ASP A 411 -13.54 -2.35 35.12
C ASP A 411 -12.29 -2.02 34.33
N VAL A 412 -12.19 -2.50 33.08
CA VAL A 412 -11.10 -2.12 32.17
C VAL A 412 -11.21 -0.69 31.69
N ALA A 413 -12.38 -0.05 31.84
CA ALA A 413 -12.56 1.35 31.51
C ALA A 413 -13.46 2.04 32.54
N SER A 414 -13.03 3.22 32.99
CA SER A 414 -13.68 3.99 34.05
C SER A 414 -13.93 5.44 33.61
N GLY A 415 -14.80 6.16 34.33
CA GLY A 415 -15.08 7.57 34.08
C GLY A 415 -15.86 7.88 32.78
N ALA A 416 -16.13 9.18 32.56
CA ALA A 416 -17.00 9.67 31.49
C ALA A 416 -16.34 10.70 30.56
N GLY A 417 -15.04 11.00 30.75
CA GLY A 417 -14.30 12.00 29.97
C GLY A 417 -13.91 11.57 28.54
N CYS A 418 -14.05 10.30 28.18
CA CYS A 418 -13.78 9.79 26.83
C CYS A 418 -15.05 9.24 26.17
N THR A 419 -15.04 9.22 24.85
CA THR A 419 -16.01 8.45 24.06
C THR A 419 -15.53 7.01 23.93
N VAL A 420 -16.21 6.05 24.56
CA VAL A 420 -15.88 4.62 24.46
C VAL A 420 -17.12 3.87 24.03
N ARG A 421 -17.14 3.41 22.78
CA ARG A 421 -18.30 2.78 22.13
C ARG A 421 -17.85 1.67 21.19
N ASN A 422 -18.73 0.70 20.97
CA ASN A 422 -18.55 -0.44 20.08
C ASN A 422 -17.30 -1.28 20.39
N ASN A 423 -16.83 -1.27 21.64
CA ASN A 423 -15.68 -2.08 22.05
C ASN A 423 -16.16 -3.39 22.70
N VAL A 424 -15.28 -4.37 22.76
CA VAL A 424 -15.36 -5.47 23.73
C VAL A 424 -14.53 -5.07 24.94
N LEU A 425 -15.14 -4.97 26.11
CA LEU A 425 -14.51 -4.59 27.38
C LEU A 425 -14.62 -5.77 28.36
N PHE A 426 -13.49 -6.29 28.86
CA PHE A 426 -13.52 -7.41 29.80
C PHE A 426 -12.33 -7.45 30.77
N PRO A 427 -12.55 -7.52 32.10
CA PRO A 427 -13.84 -7.45 32.80
C PRO A 427 -14.43 -6.03 32.83
N GLN A 428 -15.76 -5.93 32.92
CA GLN A 428 -16.45 -4.66 33.09
C GLN A 428 -17.71 -4.85 33.95
N ALA A 429 -17.63 -4.58 35.25
CA ALA A 429 -18.79 -4.65 36.16
C ALA A 429 -19.73 -3.45 35.99
N THR A 430 -19.19 -2.26 35.76
CA THR A 430 -19.97 -1.04 35.57
C THR A 430 -20.50 -0.99 34.14
N THR A 431 -21.82 -1.06 33.96
CA THR A 431 -22.46 -1.02 32.64
C THR A 431 -22.03 0.22 31.86
N ARG A 432 -21.49 -0.01 30.66
CA ARG A 432 -21.09 1.06 29.74
C ARG A 432 -21.79 0.91 28.40
N ALA A 433 -22.87 1.66 28.21
CA ALA A 433 -23.73 1.57 27.05
C ALA A 433 -22.96 1.65 25.72
N GLY A 434 -23.40 0.87 24.74
CA GLY A 434 -22.77 0.79 23.42
C GLY A 434 -21.52 -0.09 23.36
N ASN A 435 -21.12 -0.78 24.44
CA ASN A 435 -20.01 -1.73 24.44
C ASN A 435 -20.50 -3.14 24.78
N LEU A 436 -19.75 -4.15 24.35
CA LEU A 436 -19.94 -5.54 24.72
C LEU A 436 -19.12 -5.83 25.98
N ASN A 437 -19.74 -6.49 26.95
CA ASN A 437 -19.08 -6.97 28.17
C ASN A 437 -19.07 -8.49 28.14
N ALA A 438 -18.05 -9.06 27.51
CA ALA A 438 -17.90 -10.50 27.36
C ALA A 438 -16.43 -10.85 27.07
N PRO A 439 -15.95 -12.03 27.47
CA PRO A 439 -14.60 -12.45 27.14
C PRO A 439 -14.43 -12.57 25.61
N PRO A 440 -13.33 -12.09 25.03
CA PRO A 440 -13.13 -12.10 23.57
C PRO A 440 -12.78 -13.47 22.97
N LEU A 441 -12.57 -14.49 23.81
CA LEU A 441 -12.28 -15.88 23.39
C LEU A 441 -11.06 -15.98 22.44
N PHE A 442 -9.90 -15.53 22.91
CA PHE A 442 -8.65 -15.64 22.16
C PHE A 442 -8.19 -17.09 21.95
N VAL A 443 -7.41 -17.35 20.89
CA VAL A 443 -6.80 -18.64 20.60
C VAL A 443 -5.84 -19.04 21.71
N ASP A 444 -4.86 -18.20 22.07
CA ASP A 444 -4.00 -18.42 23.22
C ASP A 444 -3.40 -17.09 23.71
N SER A 445 -4.07 -16.45 24.67
CA SER A 445 -3.61 -15.19 25.22
C SER A 445 -2.32 -15.33 26.05
N ALA A 446 -1.99 -16.52 26.54
CA ALA A 446 -0.77 -16.72 27.33
C ALA A 446 0.49 -16.69 26.45
N THR A 447 0.36 -17.04 25.17
CA THR A 447 1.44 -16.97 24.18
C THR A 447 1.36 -15.74 23.27
N GLY A 448 0.41 -14.83 23.49
CA GLY A 448 0.20 -13.64 22.67
C GLY A 448 -0.56 -13.89 21.35
N ASP A 449 -1.23 -15.04 21.22
CA ASP A 449 -2.10 -15.34 20.09
C ASP A 449 -3.53 -14.84 20.36
N TYR A 450 -3.78 -13.58 19.98
CA TYR A 450 -5.06 -12.92 20.16
C TYR A 450 -6.02 -13.07 18.98
N HIS A 451 -5.81 -14.05 18.10
CA HIS A 451 -6.82 -14.43 17.12
C HIS A 451 -8.12 -14.86 17.82
N LEU A 452 -9.26 -14.61 17.19
CA LEU A 452 -10.57 -14.92 17.76
C LEU A 452 -10.95 -16.39 17.48
N ARG A 453 -11.34 -17.14 18.53
CA ARG A 453 -11.94 -18.47 18.39
C ARG A 453 -13.40 -18.36 17.93
N VAL A 454 -13.91 -19.45 17.36
CA VAL A 454 -15.35 -19.60 17.03
C VAL A 454 -16.19 -19.29 18.27
N GLY A 455 -17.24 -18.49 18.08
CA GLY A 455 -18.16 -18.08 19.15
C GLY A 455 -17.73 -16.82 19.91
N SER A 456 -16.61 -16.19 19.53
CA SER A 456 -16.23 -14.90 20.11
C SER A 456 -17.31 -13.84 19.89
N PRO A 457 -17.64 -13.03 20.91
CA PRO A 457 -18.57 -11.91 20.77
C PRO A 457 -18.02 -10.77 19.89
N ALA A 458 -16.72 -10.81 19.57
CA ALA A 458 -16.08 -9.81 18.71
C ALA A 458 -16.29 -10.06 17.21
N ILE A 459 -16.70 -11.29 16.83
CA ILE A 459 -16.89 -11.68 15.43
C ILE A 459 -18.11 -10.95 14.83
N ASP A 460 -17.95 -10.37 13.64
CA ASP A 460 -18.98 -9.64 12.90
C ASP A 460 -19.68 -8.52 13.73
N ALA A 461 -18.99 -8.01 14.74
CA ALA A 461 -19.58 -7.12 15.74
C ALA A 461 -19.19 -5.64 15.57
N ALA A 462 -18.26 -5.32 14.66
CA ALA A 462 -17.84 -3.95 14.46
C ALA A 462 -19.01 -3.08 13.98
N ALA A 463 -19.13 -1.88 14.54
CA ALA A 463 -20.12 -0.94 14.06
C ALA A 463 -19.81 -0.54 12.59
N PRO A 464 -20.81 -0.35 11.72
CA PRO A 464 -20.60 0.15 10.36
C PRO A 464 -20.36 1.68 10.34
N THR A 465 -20.96 2.42 11.28
CA THR A 465 -20.77 3.86 11.46
C THR A 465 -19.68 4.12 12.50
N THR A 466 -18.43 4.09 12.07
CA THR A 466 -17.25 4.23 12.95
C THR A 466 -16.51 5.53 12.63
N THR A 467 -15.64 5.97 13.53
CA THR A 467 -14.64 7.02 13.24
C THR A 467 -13.48 6.52 12.36
N PHE A 468 -13.55 5.26 11.92
CA PHE A 468 -12.52 4.46 11.26
C PHE A 468 -13.11 3.60 10.11
N PRO A 469 -13.83 4.19 9.12
CA PRO A 469 -14.61 3.42 8.14
C PRO A 469 -13.76 2.62 7.12
N SER A 470 -12.44 2.80 7.11
CA SER A 470 -11.53 2.29 6.06
C SER A 470 -10.31 1.55 6.61
N VAL A 471 -10.40 0.95 7.81
CA VAL A 471 -9.28 0.19 8.38
C VAL A 471 -9.15 -1.14 7.66
N GLN A 472 -8.11 -1.23 6.83
CA GLN A 472 -7.79 -2.38 5.97
C GLN A 472 -6.29 -2.45 5.71
N PRO A 473 -5.73 -3.66 5.53
CA PRO A 473 -6.26 -4.94 6.00
C PRO A 473 -6.24 -5.02 7.55
N ASP A 474 -6.56 -6.18 8.14
CA ASP A 474 -6.33 -6.47 9.56
C ASP A 474 -4.82 -6.54 9.91
N PHE A 475 -4.49 -6.91 11.15
CA PHE A 475 -3.10 -6.98 11.61
C PHE A 475 -2.24 -7.95 10.78
N ASP A 476 -2.81 -9.09 10.38
CA ASP A 476 -2.16 -10.16 9.60
C ASP A 476 -2.19 -9.94 8.09
N GLY A 477 -2.82 -8.86 7.62
CA GLY A 477 -3.00 -8.60 6.20
C GLY A 477 -4.26 -9.24 5.59
N THR A 478 -5.12 -9.84 6.40
CA THR A 478 -6.45 -10.34 6.00
C THR A 478 -7.38 -9.15 5.71
N GLY A 479 -8.04 -9.16 4.56
CA GLY A 479 -9.04 -8.14 4.24
C GLY A 479 -10.26 -8.23 5.15
N ARG A 480 -10.91 -7.11 5.48
CA ARG A 480 -12.18 -7.07 6.20
C ARG A 480 -13.32 -6.54 5.30
N PRO A 481 -14.58 -6.95 5.50
CA PRO A 481 -14.97 -8.04 6.38
C PRO A 481 -14.69 -9.41 5.75
N GLN A 482 -14.47 -10.44 6.57
CA GLN A 482 -14.51 -11.85 6.12
C GLN A 482 -15.90 -12.49 6.31
N GLY A 483 -16.77 -11.86 7.10
CA GLY A 483 -18.17 -12.22 7.28
C GLY A 483 -19.13 -11.07 6.91
N PRO A 484 -20.37 -11.09 7.44
CA PRO A 484 -21.32 -9.98 7.30
C PRO A 484 -20.81 -8.60 7.74
N ARG A 485 -19.87 -8.53 8.70
CA ARG A 485 -19.28 -7.29 9.21
C ARG A 485 -17.81 -7.51 9.59
N SER A 486 -17.07 -6.44 9.83
CA SER A 486 -15.72 -6.58 10.38
C SER A 486 -15.78 -7.04 11.83
N ASP A 487 -14.70 -7.68 12.27
CA ASP A 487 -14.53 -8.05 13.67
C ASP A 487 -14.07 -6.85 14.49
N ILE A 488 -14.44 -6.83 15.77
CA ILE A 488 -13.89 -5.89 16.75
C ILE A 488 -12.46 -6.35 17.11
N GLY A 489 -11.51 -5.40 17.15
CA GLY A 489 -10.12 -5.68 17.49
C GLY A 489 -9.18 -5.79 16.28
N ALA A 490 -7.92 -6.17 16.55
CA ALA A 490 -6.83 -6.11 15.57
C ALA A 490 -6.88 -7.21 14.50
N PHE A 491 -7.59 -8.32 14.76
CA PHE A 491 -7.66 -9.48 13.88
C PHE A 491 -9.04 -9.64 13.27
N GLU A 492 -9.08 -10.16 12.06
CA GLU A 492 -10.27 -10.58 11.35
C GLU A 492 -10.28 -12.11 11.24
N ARG A 493 -11.30 -12.75 11.79
CA ARG A 493 -11.41 -14.20 11.77
C ARG A 493 -11.79 -14.68 10.36
N LYS A 494 -10.99 -15.57 9.80
CA LYS A 494 -11.36 -16.34 8.60
C LYS A 494 -12.38 -17.43 8.97
N PRO A 495 -13.51 -17.57 8.24
CA PRO A 495 -14.55 -18.55 8.48
C PRO A 495 -14.04 -19.96 8.75
#